data_AF-A0A367ZKU8-F1
#
_entry.id   AF-A0A367ZKU8-F1
#
_cell.length_a   1.000
_cell.length_b   1.000
_cell.length_c   1.000
_cell.angle_alpha   90.00
_cell.angle_beta   90.00
_cell.angle_gamma   90.00
#
_symmetry.space_group_name_H-M   'P 1'
#
loop_
_entity.id
_entity.type
_entity.pdbx_description
1 polymer ?
#
loop_
_entity_poly.entity_id
_entity_poly.type
_entity_poly.pdbx_seq_one_letter_code
_entity_poly.pdbx_strand_id
1 'polypeptide(L)'
;MGLFLLLPLFGFATQRVQGGSAVAAPPVCWSDFQSYLSRHLAITLAEADVLARAAWGAVPAPETPLTVEQVRAIEAVINQKEEEKIQLLPIDLVDGPLRQNHLVAWPSGLPHPGRFTDVPLDHPVYLAWRALLRLELPLADAEGRARPFEPVLGNDWRRLLTALFQAAGATGTPTPPRYADPAGPMTGDDLRRSLLEVRSVLGLPLSDRGLEASLVDRHPTRLEAFGVLSDLLMELEHHGRLASR
;
A
#
# COMPACT_ATOMS: atom_id res chain seq x y z
N MET A 1 41.96 -54.16 -22.81
CA MET A 1 41.82 -54.00 -21.34
C MET A 1 41.86 -52.50 -21.09
N GLY A 2 40.73 -51.84 -20.85
CA GLY A 2 39.97 -51.79 -19.60
C GLY A 2 40.12 -50.33 -19.10
N LEU A 3 39.14 -49.60 -18.59
CA LEU A 3 37.80 -49.90 -18.11
C LEU A 3 37.00 -48.57 -18.18
N PHE A 4 35.70 -48.68 -18.46
CA PHE A 4 34.67 -47.66 -18.31
C PHE A 4 34.63 -47.05 -16.90
N LEU A 5 34.25 -45.77 -16.80
CA LEU A 5 33.22 -45.32 -15.84
C LEU A 5 32.46 -44.10 -16.40
N LEU A 6 31.15 -44.18 -16.24
CA LEU A 6 30.07 -43.39 -16.83
C LEU A 6 29.49 -42.41 -15.80
N LEU A 7 28.99 -41.27 -16.32
CA LEU A 7 27.77 -40.51 -15.89
C LEU A 7 27.83 -39.65 -14.58
N PRO A 8 26.87 -38.72 -14.34
CA PRO A 8 26.57 -37.49 -15.09
C PRO A 8 26.21 -36.29 -14.14
N LEU A 9 25.59 -35.23 -14.70
CA LEU A 9 24.73 -34.21 -14.04
C LEU A 9 25.46 -33.05 -13.32
N PHE A 10 25.44 -31.85 -13.90
CA PHE A 10 24.32 -30.90 -13.77
C PHE A 10 24.62 -29.70 -14.68
N GLY A 11 23.87 -29.60 -15.78
CA GLY A 11 23.75 -28.34 -16.49
C GLY A 11 22.97 -27.38 -15.61
N PHE A 12 23.62 -26.35 -15.07
CA PHE A 12 22.90 -25.19 -14.58
C PHE A 12 22.39 -24.43 -15.79
N ALA A 13 21.18 -24.78 -16.22
CA ALA A 13 20.35 -23.86 -16.98
C ALA A 13 20.17 -22.62 -16.09
N THR A 14 20.85 -21.53 -16.42
CA THR A 14 20.47 -20.21 -15.95
C THR A 14 19.09 -19.94 -16.52
N GLN A 15 18.04 -20.28 -15.78
CA GLN A 15 16.76 -19.65 -15.98
C GLN A 15 16.98 -18.16 -15.73
N ARG A 16 17.12 -17.40 -16.82
CA ARG A 16 16.68 -16.02 -16.82
C ARG A 16 15.23 -16.08 -16.35
N VAL A 17 15.01 -15.75 -15.09
CA VAL A 17 13.70 -15.33 -14.61
C VAL A 17 13.33 -14.19 -15.54
N GLN A 18 12.48 -14.50 -16.52
CA GLN A 18 11.71 -13.50 -17.22
C GLN A 18 11.07 -12.68 -16.11
N GLY A 19 11.50 -11.42 -15.97
CA GLY A 19 10.75 -10.46 -15.21
C GLY A 19 9.31 -10.58 -15.68
N GLY A 20 8.44 -11.02 -14.78
CA GLY A 20 7.02 -11.05 -15.05
C GLY A 20 6.67 -9.66 -15.53
N SER A 21 6.29 -9.54 -16.80
CA SER A 21 5.68 -8.33 -17.30
C SER A 21 4.50 -8.09 -16.38
N ALA A 22 4.61 -7.09 -15.50
CA ALA A 22 3.46 -6.60 -14.77
C ALA A 22 2.44 -6.28 -15.85
N VAL A 23 1.40 -7.09 -15.98
CA VAL A 23 0.35 -6.89 -16.97
C VAL A 23 -0.25 -5.54 -16.60
N ALA A 24 0.04 -4.53 -17.42
CA ALA A 24 -0.51 -3.20 -17.26
C ALA A 24 -2.03 -3.34 -17.09
N ALA A 25 -2.56 -2.85 -15.97
CA ALA A 25 -4.00 -2.91 -15.72
C ALA A 25 -4.77 -2.31 -16.91
N PRO A 26 -5.91 -2.90 -17.29
CA PRO A 26 -6.69 -2.40 -18.42
C PRO A 26 -7.11 -0.94 -18.18
N PRO A 27 -7.27 -0.15 -19.25
CA PRO A 27 -7.80 1.20 -19.15
C PRO A 27 -9.24 1.14 -18.63
N VAL A 28 -9.63 2.15 -17.87
CA VAL A 28 -11.01 2.34 -17.39
C VAL A 28 -11.82 2.94 -18.52
N CYS A 29 -12.91 2.27 -18.89
CA CYS A 29 -13.88 2.81 -19.83
C CYS A 29 -14.94 3.66 -19.11
N TRP A 30 -15.71 4.44 -19.86
CA TRP A 30 -16.83 5.23 -19.31
C TRP A 30 -17.81 4.38 -18.50
N SER A 31 -18.17 3.19 -18.98
CA SER A 31 -19.06 2.25 -18.29
C SER A 31 -18.51 1.74 -16.96
N ASP A 32 -17.20 1.48 -16.88
CA ASP A 32 -16.52 1.08 -15.66
C ASP A 32 -16.59 2.19 -14.61
N PHE A 33 -16.34 3.43 -15.04
CA PHE A 33 -16.38 4.59 -14.16
C PHE A 33 -17.79 4.95 -13.70
N GLN A 34 -18.79 4.85 -14.58
CA GLN A 34 -20.21 5.00 -14.19
C GLN A 34 -20.59 3.94 -13.13
N SER A 35 -20.14 2.70 -13.31
CA SER A 35 -20.35 1.63 -12.33
C SER A 35 -19.65 1.92 -11.00
N TYR A 36 -18.44 2.49 -11.04
CA TYR A 36 -17.71 2.94 -9.86
C TYR A 36 -18.49 4.03 -9.09
N LEU A 37 -18.92 5.10 -9.77
CA LEU A 37 -19.70 6.18 -9.16
C LEU A 37 -21.00 5.68 -8.52
N SER A 38 -21.70 4.75 -9.19
CA SER A 38 -22.92 4.15 -8.67
C SER A 38 -22.70 3.33 -7.40
N ARG A 39 -21.62 2.55 -7.35
CA ARG A 39 -21.32 1.70 -6.19
C ARG A 39 -20.78 2.48 -5.00
N HIS A 40 -19.96 3.50 -5.25
CA HIS A 40 -19.20 4.18 -4.20
C HIS A 40 -19.82 5.49 -3.74
N LEU A 41 -20.62 6.16 -4.58
CA LEU A 41 -21.20 7.46 -4.30
C LEU A 41 -22.72 7.51 -4.49
N ALA A 42 -23.35 6.37 -4.75
CA ALA A 42 -24.78 6.26 -5.02
C ALA A 42 -25.26 7.15 -6.20
N ILE A 43 -24.36 7.55 -7.10
CA ILE A 43 -24.67 8.34 -8.30
C ILE A 43 -25.20 7.40 -9.39
N THR A 44 -26.41 7.63 -9.86
CA THR A 44 -27.01 6.82 -10.93
C THR A 44 -26.28 7.01 -12.26
N LEU A 45 -26.42 6.06 -13.19
CA LEU A 45 -25.82 6.16 -14.53
C LEU A 45 -26.27 7.43 -15.27
N ALA A 46 -27.55 7.82 -15.10
CA ALA A 46 -28.09 9.04 -15.71
C ALA A 46 -27.50 10.31 -15.08
N GLU A 47 -27.27 10.33 -13.77
CA GLU A 47 -26.59 11.46 -13.11
C GLU A 47 -25.12 11.54 -13.53
N ALA A 48 -24.45 10.39 -13.70
CA ALA A 48 -23.09 10.34 -14.24
C ALA A 48 -23.02 10.97 -15.65
N ASP A 49 -24.01 10.73 -16.52
CA ASP A 49 -24.09 11.36 -17.84
C ASP A 49 -24.33 12.89 -17.76
N VAL A 50 -25.06 13.36 -16.76
CA VAL A 50 -25.24 14.80 -16.50
C VAL A 50 -23.93 15.44 -16.03
N LEU A 51 -23.23 14.78 -15.11
CA LEU A 51 -21.92 15.23 -14.61
C LEU A 51 -20.89 15.28 -15.73
N ALA A 52 -20.87 14.26 -16.58
CA ALA A 52 -20.12 14.24 -17.82
C ALA A 52 -20.43 15.50 -18.63
N ARG A 53 -21.68 15.72 -19.08
CA ARG A 53 -22.01 16.90 -19.90
C ARG A 53 -21.58 18.22 -19.27
N ALA A 54 -21.69 18.35 -17.95
CA ALA A 54 -21.22 19.54 -17.24
C ALA A 54 -19.68 19.70 -17.24
N ALA A 55 -18.94 18.60 -17.19
CA ALA A 55 -17.47 18.59 -17.16
C ALA A 55 -16.82 18.86 -18.53
N TRP A 56 -17.34 18.26 -19.60
CA TRP A 56 -16.71 18.29 -20.95
C TRP A 56 -17.67 18.60 -22.12
N GLY A 57 -18.95 18.86 -21.86
CA GLY A 57 -19.95 19.22 -22.89
C GLY A 57 -20.60 18.07 -23.67
N ALA A 58 -20.16 16.82 -23.50
CA ALA A 58 -20.71 15.64 -24.21
C ALA A 58 -20.94 14.45 -23.26
N VAL A 59 -21.44 13.32 -23.78
CA VAL A 59 -21.43 12.03 -23.07
C VAL A 59 -20.64 11.04 -23.94
N PRO A 60 -19.59 10.40 -23.41
CA PRO A 60 -18.82 9.42 -24.17
C PRO A 60 -19.63 8.15 -24.43
N ALA A 61 -19.19 7.38 -25.42
CA ALA A 61 -19.67 6.01 -25.57
C ALA A 61 -19.18 5.15 -24.39
N PRO A 62 -19.94 4.10 -23.98
CA PRO A 62 -19.59 3.23 -22.84
C PRO A 62 -18.15 2.69 -22.88
N GLU A 63 -17.68 2.30 -24.07
CA GLU A 63 -16.35 1.70 -24.30
C GLU A 63 -15.21 2.73 -24.40
N THR A 64 -15.51 4.02 -24.23
CA THR A 64 -14.51 5.08 -24.40
C THR A 64 -13.53 5.04 -23.22
N PRO A 65 -12.23 4.85 -23.46
CA PRO A 65 -11.22 4.93 -22.41
C PRO A 65 -11.20 6.34 -21.81
N LEU A 66 -11.21 6.42 -20.49
CA LEU A 66 -11.12 7.67 -19.78
C LEU A 66 -9.69 8.05 -19.48
N THR A 67 -9.51 9.35 -19.34
CA THR A 67 -8.30 9.96 -18.81
C THR A 67 -8.51 10.43 -17.39
N VAL A 68 -7.40 10.63 -16.70
CA VAL A 68 -7.37 11.14 -15.34
C VAL A 68 -8.00 12.53 -15.25
N GLU A 69 -7.74 13.37 -16.24
CA GLU A 69 -8.22 14.73 -16.40
C GLU A 69 -9.74 14.77 -16.53
N GLN A 70 -10.31 13.84 -17.30
CA GLN A 70 -11.75 13.73 -17.47
C GLN A 70 -12.45 13.36 -16.17
N VAL A 71 -11.88 12.46 -15.38
CA VAL A 71 -12.44 12.14 -14.06
C VAL A 71 -12.29 13.30 -13.08
N ARG A 72 -11.16 14.02 -13.10
CA ARG A 72 -10.97 15.23 -12.29
C ARG A 72 -11.95 16.34 -12.64
N ALA A 73 -12.29 16.48 -13.92
CA ALA A 73 -13.32 17.44 -14.33
C ALA A 73 -14.70 17.06 -13.74
N ILE A 74 -15.03 15.78 -13.69
CA ILE A 74 -16.25 15.29 -13.01
C ILE A 74 -16.18 15.52 -11.50
N GLU A 75 -15.06 15.21 -10.84
CA GLU A 75 -14.84 15.50 -9.42
C GLU A 75 -15.05 16.99 -9.12
N ALA A 76 -14.51 17.88 -9.95
CA ALA A 76 -14.68 19.32 -9.80
C ALA A 76 -16.16 19.74 -9.92
N VAL A 77 -16.93 19.13 -10.82
CA VAL A 77 -18.37 19.40 -10.95
C VAL A 77 -19.15 18.93 -9.73
N ILE A 78 -18.85 17.75 -9.18
CA ILE A 78 -19.52 17.25 -7.97
C ILE A 78 -19.23 18.20 -6.80
N ASN A 79 -17.96 18.56 -6.61
CA ASN A 79 -17.50 19.42 -5.53
C ASN A 79 -17.99 20.88 -5.61
N GLN A 80 -18.61 21.31 -6.71
CA GLN A 80 -19.25 22.63 -6.78
C GLN A 80 -20.54 22.72 -5.97
N LYS A 81 -21.19 21.58 -5.70
CA LYS A 81 -22.52 21.52 -5.08
C LYS A 81 -22.50 21.01 -3.63
N GLU A 82 -21.38 20.44 -3.20
CA GLU A 82 -21.23 19.81 -1.90
C GLU A 82 -20.50 20.71 -0.89
N GLU A 83 -20.96 20.71 0.37
CA GLU A 83 -20.25 21.37 1.48
C GLU A 83 -18.98 20.60 1.86
N GLU A 84 -19.04 19.26 1.75
CA GLU A 84 -17.90 18.37 1.96
C GLU A 84 -17.38 17.87 0.60
N LYS A 85 -16.12 18.21 0.29
CA LYS A 85 -15.51 17.84 -0.99
C LYS A 85 -15.17 16.36 -1.02
N ILE A 86 -15.62 15.68 -2.06
CA ILE A 86 -15.24 14.32 -2.36
C ILE A 86 -13.96 14.28 -3.21
N GLN A 87 -13.21 13.20 -3.07
CA GLN A 87 -12.03 12.93 -3.88
C GLN A 87 -12.22 11.57 -4.56
N LEU A 88 -12.25 11.57 -5.89
CA LEU A 88 -12.43 10.38 -6.70
C LEU A 88 -11.10 9.72 -7.02
N LEU A 89 -10.05 10.54 -7.24
CA LEU A 89 -8.72 10.09 -7.63
C LEU A 89 -7.63 10.66 -6.71
N PRO A 90 -6.48 9.97 -6.58
CA PRO A 90 -5.30 10.53 -5.93
C PRO A 90 -4.86 11.87 -6.58
N ILE A 91 -4.50 12.88 -5.77
CA ILE A 91 -4.14 14.24 -6.23
C ILE A 91 -2.89 14.29 -7.13
N ASP A 92 -2.04 13.27 -7.12
CA ASP A 92 -0.82 13.20 -7.95
C ASP A 92 -0.97 12.31 -9.18
N LEU A 93 -2.16 11.75 -9.41
CA LEU A 93 -2.44 11.12 -10.67
C LEU A 93 -2.54 12.26 -11.68
N VAL A 94 -1.47 12.45 -12.46
CA VAL A 94 -1.37 13.49 -13.48
C VAL A 94 -1.40 12.83 -14.84
N ASP A 95 -2.20 13.41 -15.72
CA ASP A 95 -2.31 13.23 -17.16
C ASP A 95 -2.18 11.82 -17.74
N GLY A 96 -3.18 11.43 -18.53
CA GLY A 96 -3.14 10.22 -19.35
C GLY A 96 -4.21 9.19 -18.99
N PRO A 97 -4.06 7.92 -19.45
CA PRO A 97 -5.12 6.94 -19.38
C PRO A 97 -5.40 6.53 -17.93
N LEU A 98 -6.67 6.60 -17.55
CA LEU A 98 -7.16 6.06 -16.30
C LEU A 98 -7.14 4.53 -16.36
N ARG A 99 -6.70 3.86 -15.30
CA ARG A 99 -6.55 2.41 -15.24
C ARG A 99 -7.28 1.84 -14.04
N GLN A 100 -7.67 0.56 -14.12
CA GLN A 100 -8.57 -0.05 -13.13
C GLN A 100 -8.02 0.01 -11.69
N ASN A 101 -6.70 -0.04 -11.53
CA ASN A 101 -6.01 0.11 -10.25
C ASN A 101 -6.09 1.53 -9.66
N HIS A 102 -6.43 2.55 -10.47
CA HIS A 102 -6.65 3.92 -9.99
C HIS A 102 -8.04 4.09 -9.34
N LEU A 103 -9.02 3.21 -9.66
CA LEU A 103 -10.37 3.21 -9.09
C LEU A 103 -10.50 2.37 -7.81
N VAL A 104 -9.39 2.01 -7.16
CA VAL A 104 -9.45 1.35 -5.86
C VAL A 104 -9.95 2.38 -4.86
N ALA A 105 -11.13 2.15 -4.29
CA ALA A 105 -11.79 3.02 -3.32
C ALA A 105 -10.79 3.55 -2.29
N TRP A 106 -10.33 4.78 -2.51
CA TRP A 106 -9.50 5.50 -1.57
C TRP A 106 -10.47 6.02 -0.51
N PRO A 107 -10.31 5.64 0.78
CA PRO A 107 -11.12 6.25 1.81
C PRO A 107 -10.91 7.76 1.75
N SER A 108 -12.00 8.50 1.51
CA SER A 108 -12.05 9.95 1.64
C SER A 108 -11.46 10.33 2.99
N GLY A 109 -10.40 11.15 2.97
CA GLY A 109 -9.72 11.61 4.18
C GLY A 109 -8.28 11.14 4.37
N LEU A 110 -7.57 10.71 3.32
CA LEU A 110 -6.13 10.45 3.40
C LEU A 110 -5.28 11.53 2.74
N PRO A 111 -4.25 12.04 3.43
CA PRO A 111 -3.29 12.93 2.82
C PRO A 111 -2.37 12.17 1.86
N HIS A 112 -2.26 12.78 0.68
CA HIS A 112 -1.11 12.88 -0.22
C HIS A 112 -0.51 11.60 -0.83
N PRO A 113 -0.67 11.46 -2.14
CA PRO A 113 0.20 10.62 -2.95
C PRO A 113 1.48 11.41 -3.37
N GLY A 114 2.61 10.71 -3.60
CA GLY A 114 3.93 11.31 -3.86
C GLY A 114 4.95 11.27 -2.71
N ARG A 115 4.75 10.43 -1.69
CA ARG A 115 5.61 10.42 -0.48
C ARG A 115 7.04 9.93 -0.73
N PHE A 116 7.25 9.12 -1.76
CA PHE A 116 8.53 8.45 -2.01
C PHE A 116 9.09 8.79 -3.39
N THR A 117 10.34 9.23 -3.44
CA THR A 117 10.99 9.66 -4.70
C THR A 117 11.44 8.49 -5.57
N ASP A 118 11.50 7.27 -5.01
CA ASP A 118 12.04 6.06 -5.64
C ASP A 118 10.98 5.02 -6.00
N VAL A 119 9.70 5.29 -5.73
CA VAL A 119 8.62 4.33 -5.96
C VAL A 119 7.44 4.94 -6.72
N PRO A 120 7.11 4.45 -7.93
CA PRO A 120 5.97 4.94 -8.70
C PRO A 120 4.66 4.58 -8.02
N LEU A 121 3.62 5.38 -8.25
CA LEU A 121 2.35 5.34 -7.51
C LEU A 121 1.55 4.05 -7.66
N ASP A 122 1.78 3.32 -8.76
CA ASP A 122 1.17 2.03 -9.04
C ASP A 122 1.87 0.86 -8.32
N HIS A 123 2.95 1.13 -7.59
CA HIS A 123 3.70 0.11 -6.88
C HIS A 123 2.90 -0.47 -5.71
N PRO A 124 2.95 -1.79 -5.46
CA PRO A 124 2.20 -2.45 -4.39
C PRO A 124 2.58 -1.99 -2.97
N VAL A 125 3.62 -1.16 -2.82
CA VAL A 125 4.06 -0.64 -1.51
C VAL A 125 2.97 0.22 -0.86
N TYR A 126 2.23 0.99 -1.66
CA TYR A 126 1.18 1.88 -1.15
C TYR A 126 0.01 1.08 -0.58
N LEU A 127 -0.25 -0.10 -1.16
CA LEU A 127 -1.22 -1.04 -0.62
C LEU A 127 -0.69 -1.73 0.64
N ALA A 128 0.53 -2.27 0.58
CA ALA A 128 1.16 -2.97 1.70
C ALA A 128 1.28 -2.08 2.93
N TRP A 129 1.67 -0.81 2.76
CA TRP A 129 1.92 0.13 3.86
C TRP A 129 0.71 1.01 4.17
N ARG A 130 -0.47 0.67 3.65
CA ARG A 130 -1.65 1.52 3.71
C ARG A 130 -1.90 2.07 5.11
N ALA A 131 -2.01 1.23 6.14
CA ALA A 131 -2.33 1.70 7.50
C ALA A 131 -1.26 2.65 8.06
N LEU A 132 0.02 2.39 7.76
CA LEU A 132 1.12 3.25 8.18
C LEU A 132 1.10 4.61 7.48
N LEU A 133 0.75 4.63 6.19
CA LEU A 133 0.56 5.86 5.42
C LEU A 133 -0.61 6.68 5.97
N ARG A 134 -1.71 6.02 6.38
CA ARG A 134 -2.86 6.70 7.01
C ARG A 134 -2.52 7.43 8.30
N LEU A 135 -1.55 6.89 9.05
CA LEU A 135 -1.08 7.47 10.31
C LEU A 135 0.07 8.48 10.11
N GLU A 136 0.38 8.84 8.85
CA GLU A 136 1.45 9.78 8.49
C GLU A 136 2.84 9.45 9.06
N LEU A 137 3.11 8.18 9.36
CA LEU A 137 4.35 7.75 10.04
C LEU A 137 5.61 7.95 9.17
N PRO A 138 6.81 8.15 9.75
CA PRO A 138 8.03 8.41 8.99
C PRO A 138 8.57 7.15 8.29
N LEU A 139 8.00 6.83 7.12
CA LEU A 139 8.34 5.64 6.32
C LEU A 139 9.47 5.87 5.31
N ALA A 140 9.77 7.13 4.98
CA ALA A 140 10.85 7.49 4.06
C ALA A 140 12.18 7.64 4.81
N ASP A 141 13.29 7.46 4.10
CA ASP A 141 14.60 7.91 4.58
C ASP A 141 14.76 9.44 4.46
N ALA A 142 15.94 9.95 4.82
CA ALA A 142 16.24 11.37 4.78
C ALA A 142 16.23 11.96 3.36
N GLU A 143 16.39 11.12 2.34
CA GLU A 143 16.32 11.51 0.92
C GLU A 143 14.91 11.39 0.35
N GLY A 144 13.91 11.04 1.18
CA GLY A 144 12.53 10.87 0.74
C GLY A 144 12.28 9.55 0.01
N ARG A 145 13.12 8.53 0.21
CA ARG A 145 12.98 7.22 -0.45
C ARG A 145 12.33 6.17 0.45
N ALA A 146 11.46 5.34 -0.13
CA ALA A 146 10.84 4.19 0.53
C ALA A 146 11.77 2.99 0.63
N ARG A 147 12.57 2.74 -0.41
CA ARG A 147 13.50 1.59 -0.54
C ARG A 147 12.87 0.24 -0.20
N PRO A 148 11.73 -0.13 -0.82
CA PRO A 148 10.91 -1.26 -0.38
C PRO A 148 11.68 -2.58 -0.27
N PHE A 149 12.69 -2.80 -1.10
CA PHE A 149 13.47 -4.04 -1.15
C PHE A 149 14.76 -4.02 -0.31
N GLU A 150 15.08 -2.90 0.35
CA GLU A 150 16.23 -2.85 1.26
C GLU A 150 15.88 -3.47 2.62
N PRO A 151 16.86 -4.06 3.33
CA PRO A 151 16.64 -4.52 4.70
C PRO A 151 16.18 -3.41 5.64
N VAL A 152 15.33 -3.75 6.59
CA VAL A 152 14.99 -2.81 7.68
C VAL A 152 16.19 -2.61 8.60
N LEU A 153 16.57 -1.35 8.83
CA LEU A 153 17.57 -0.99 9.83
C LEU A 153 16.93 -0.79 11.20
N GLY A 154 17.62 -1.20 12.27
CA GLY A 154 17.11 -1.10 13.64
C GLY A 154 16.72 0.32 14.06
N ASN A 155 17.48 1.32 13.64
CA ASN A 155 17.19 2.73 13.93
C ASN A 155 15.93 3.24 13.21
N ASP A 156 15.73 2.84 11.94
CA ASP A 156 14.54 3.22 11.17
C ASP A 156 13.29 2.61 11.78
N TRP A 157 13.38 1.34 12.16
CA TRP A 157 12.30 0.63 12.83
C TRP A 157 11.94 1.25 14.18
N ARG A 158 12.94 1.60 15.00
CA ARG A 158 12.72 2.29 16.28
C ARG A 158 12.06 3.65 16.11
N ARG A 159 12.50 4.43 15.12
CA ARG A 159 11.91 5.74 14.80
C ARG A 159 10.45 5.58 14.39
N LEU A 160 10.17 4.60 13.53
CA LEU A 160 8.81 4.25 13.10
C LEU A 160 7.92 3.88 14.29
N LEU A 161 8.36 2.95 15.14
CA LEU A 161 7.58 2.55 16.31
C LEU A 161 7.37 3.72 17.28
N THR A 162 8.40 4.51 17.56
CA THR A 162 8.27 5.68 18.44
C THR A 162 7.19 6.63 17.94
N ALA A 163 7.17 6.94 16.64
CA ALA A 163 6.13 7.76 16.02
C ALA A 163 4.74 7.10 16.11
N LEU A 164 4.65 5.78 15.90
CA LEU A 164 3.40 5.03 16.01
C LEU A 164 2.80 5.14 17.43
N PHE A 165 3.59 4.92 18.47
CA PHE A 165 3.08 4.98 19.83
C PHE A 165 2.74 6.40 20.29
N GLN A 166 3.47 7.41 19.79
CA GLN A 166 3.09 8.81 19.96
C GLN A 166 1.74 9.11 19.30
N ALA A 167 1.53 8.63 18.07
CA ALA A 167 0.26 8.79 17.36
C ALA A 167 -0.90 8.07 18.06
N ALA A 168 -0.63 6.93 18.72
CA ALA A 168 -1.63 6.18 19.49
C ALA A 168 -1.94 6.77 20.88
N GLY A 169 -1.29 7.88 21.27
CA GLY A 169 -1.48 8.49 22.60
C GLY A 169 -0.93 7.65 23.76
N ALA A 170 -0.11 6.64 23.49
CA ALA A 170 0.53 5.85 24.52
C ALA A 170 1.62 6.69 25.20
N THR A 171 1.44 6.97 26.49
CA THR A 171 2.38 7.78 27.30
C THR A 171 3.64 7.02 27.75
N GLY A 172 3.85 5.81 27.23
CA GLY A 172 5.09 5.06 27.40
C GLY A 172 5.89 5.05 26.11
N THR A 173 7.14 5.52 26.14
CA THR A 173 8.12 5.15 25.13
C THR A 173 8.20 3.62 25.11
N PRO A 174 8.03 2.96 23.96
CA PRO A 174 8.24 1.52 23.87
C PRO A 174 9.64 1.24 24.38
N THR A 175 9.78 0.17 25.16
CA THR A 175 11.14 -0.30 25.44
C THR A 175 11.70 -0.68 24.07
N PRO A 176 12.80 -0.06 23.61
CA PRO A 176 13.34 -0.43 22.31
C PRO A 176 13.67 -1.92 22.37
N PRO A 177 13.16 -2.74 21.43
CA PRO A 177 13.51 -4.13 21.36
C PRO A 177 15.03 -4.26 21.42
N ARG A 178 15.54 -5.19 22.21
CA ARG A 178 16.99 -5.43 22.27
C ARG A 178 17.46 -6.00 20.94
N TYR A 179 17.94 -5.13 20.07
CA TYR A 179 18.58 -5.49 18.80
C TYR A 179 20.02 -5.94 19.07
N ALA A 180 20.50 -6.95 18.34
CA ALA A 180 21.91 -7.32 18.40
C ALA A 180 22.82 -6.18 17.87
N ASP A 181 22.33 -5.43 16.88
CA ASP A 181 22.97 -4.23 16.33
C ASP A 181 21.91 -3.13 16.05
N PRO A 182 21.88 -2.04 16.84
CA PRO A 182 20.98 -0.90 16.65
C PRO A 182 21.05 -0.22 15.28
N ALA A 183 22.24 -0.20 14.67
CA ALA A 183 22.48 0.49 13.40
C ALA A 183 22.43 -0.47 12.20
N GLY A 184 22.51 -1.78 12.45
CA GLY A 184 22.51 -2.81 11.44
C GLY A 184 21.12 -3.24 10.94
N PRO A 185 21.10 -4.09 9.89
CA PRO A 185 19.90 -4.75 9.44
C PRO A 185 19.29 -5.63 10.52
N MET A 186 17.98 -5.52 10.72
CA MET A 186 17.25 -6.38 11.63
C MET A 186 17.17 -7.81 11.09
N THR A 187 17.23 -8.78 12.00
CA THR A 187 16.92 -10.16 11.66
C THR A 187 15.42 -10.43 11.73
N GLY A 188 14.96 -11.51 11.10
CA GLY A 188 13.57 -11.97 11.26
C GLY A 188 13.19 -12.19 12.74
N ASP A 189 14.12 -12.70 13.56
CA ASP A 189 13.92 -12.88 15.00
C ASP A 189 13.82 -11.55 15.77
N ASP A 190 14.57 -10.52 15.37
CA ASP A 190 14.46 -9.19 15.95
C ASP A 190 13.09 -8.56 15.64
N LEU A 191 12.66 -8.65 14.37
CA LEU A 191 11.37 -8.14 13.92
C LEU A 191 10.21 -8.87 14.59
N ARG A 192 10.26 -10.20 14.67
CA ARG A 192 9.25 -11.02 15.35
C ARG A 192 9.09 -10.61 16.82
N ARG A 193 10.21 -10.53 17.56
CA ARG A 193 10.19 -10.08 18.97
C ARG A 193 9.60 -8.69 19.11
N SER A 194 10.01 -7.76 18.24
CA SER A 194 9.49 -6.39 18.27
C SER A 194 8.00 -6.31 17.96
N LEU A 195 7.51 -7.07 16.99
CA LEU A 195 6.09 -7.05 16.61
C LEU A 195 5.20 -7.69 17.67
N LEU A 196 5.67 -8.74 18.36
CA LEU A 196 4.98 -9.30 19.54
C LEU A 196 4.87 -8.28 20.68
N GLU A 197 5.92 -7.49 20.92
CA GLU A 197 5.88 -6.39 21.89
C GLU A 197 4.85 -5.33 21.48
N VAL A 198 4.82 -4.94 20.21
CA VAL A 198 3.81 -4.01 19.69
C VAL A 198 2.39 -4.56 19.88
N ARG A 199 2.14 -5.84 19.57
CA ARG A 199 0.84 -6.49 19.83
C ARG A 199 0.43 -6.38 21.29
N SER A 200 1.35 -6.70 22.19
CA SER A 200 1.10 -6.65 23.63
C SER A 200 0.76 -5.24 24.10
N VAL A 201 1.47 -4.22 23.63
CA VAL A 201 1.21 -2.82 24.01
C VAL A 201 -0.12 -2.33 23.44
N LEU A 202 -0.48 -2.75 22.23
CA LEU A 202 -1.76 -2.41 21.60
C LEU A 202 -2.95 -3.22 22.12
N GLY A 203 -2.74 -4.12 23.09
CA GLY A 203 -3.80 -4.93 23.69
C GLY A 203 -4.37 -6.02 22.78
N LEU A 204 -3.65 -6.40 21.72
CA LEU A 204 -4.04 -7.49 20.84
C LEU A 204 -3.62 -8.84 21.45
N PRO A 205 -4.43 -9.90 21.28
CA PRO A 205 -4.04 -11.24 21.70
C PRO A 205 -2.73 -11.65 21.03
N LEU A 206 -1.83 -12.24 21.82
CA LEU A 206 -0.60 -12.84 21.31
C LEU A 206 -0.99 -14.00 20.39
N SER A 207 -0.61 -13.88 19.11
CA SER A 207 -0.88 -14.86 18.07
C SER A 207 0.33 -14.89 17.15
N ASP A 208 0.86 -16.09 16.92
CA ASP A 208 1.95 -16.32 15.96
C ASP A 208 1.42 -16.42 14.52
N ARG A 209 0.10 -16.44 14.32
CA ARG A 209 -0.52 -16.54 12.99
C ARG A 209 -0.26 -15.27 12.18
N GLY A 210 0.51 -15.40 11.11
CA GLY A 210 0.82 -14.33 10.13
C GLY A 210 2.21 -13.72 10.28
N LEU A 211 2.81 -13.81 11.46
CA LEU A 211 4.15 -13.30 11.75
C LEU A 211 5.28 -14.20 11.22
N GLU A 212 5.04 -15.50 11.10
CA GLU A 212 6.07 -16.49 10.78
C GLU A 212 6.28 -16.72 9.27
N ALA A 213 5.29 -16.45 8.43
CA ALA A 213 5.34 -16.85 7.02
C ALA A 213 6.09 -15.85 6.11
N SER A 214 6.15 -14.56 6.47
CA SER A 214 6.78 -13.52 5.63
C SER A 214 8.19 -13.09 6.10
N LEU A 215 8.67 -13.59 7.24
CA LEU A 215 9.96 -13.20 7.84
C LEU A 215 11.04 -14.28 7.68
N VAL A 216 10.90 -15.19 6.71
CA VAL A 216 11.79 -16.35 6.51
C VAL A 216 13.17 -15.96 5.96
N ASP A 217 13.38 -14.69 5.59
CA ASP A 217 14.70 -14.17 5.24
C ASP A 217 15.52 -13.73 6.46
N ARG A 218 16.83 -13.99 6.41
CA ARG A 218 17.77 -13.56 7.49
C ARG A 218 17.67 -12.07 7.79
N HIS A 219 17.30 -11.25 6.80
CA HIS A 219 17.09 -9.81 6.92
C HIS A 219 15.87 -9.38 6.11
N PRO A 220 14.68 -9.31 6.73
CA PRO A 220 13.46 -8.93 6.04
C PRO A 220 13.55 -7.52 5.44
N THR A 221 12.93 -7.36 4.29
CA THR A 221 12.87 -6.09 3.57
C THR A 221 11.93 -5.12 4.27
N ARG A 222 12.07 -3.83 3.95
CA ARG A 222 11.13 -2.78 4.38
C ARG A 222 9.70 -3.11 3.95
N LEU A 223 9.51 -3.62 2.73
CA LEU A 223 8.20 -3.98 2.21
C LEU A 223 7.52 -5.01 3.12
N GLU A 224 8.23 -6.07 3.48
CA GLU A 224 7.71 -7.15 4.33
C GLU A 224 7.46 -6.67 5.76
N ALA A 225 8.47 -6.07 6.40
CA ALA A 225 8.38 -5.66 7.79
C ALA A 225 7.31 -4.59 8.02
N PHE A 226 7.25 -3.58 7.15
CA PHE A 226 6.25 -2.52 7.25
C PHE A 226 4.88 -3.03 6.80
N GLY A 227 4.83 -3.98 5.86
CA GLY A 227 3.60 -4.67 5.47
C GLY A 227 2.97 -5.41 6.65
N VAL A 228 3.75 -6.22 7.37
CA VAL A 228 3.28 -6.94 8.57
C VAL A 228 2.81 -5.99 9.66
N LEU A 229 3.52 -4.88 9.88
CA LEU A 229 3.08 -3.86 10.85
C LEU A 229 1.79 -3.16 10.38
N SER A 230 1.64 -2.88 9.10
CA SER A 230 0.42 -2.31 8.51
C SER A 230 -0.77 -3.25 8.70
N ASP A 231 -0.59 -4.55 8.42
CA ASP A 231 -1.60 -5.57 8.64
C ASP A 231 -2.01 -5.67 10.12
N LEU A 232 -1.03 -5.57 11.03
CA LEU A 232 -1.28 -5.53 12.47
C LEU A 232 -2.19 -4.36 12.89
N LEU A 233 -1.97 -3.18 12.32
CA LEU A 233 -2.76 -2.00 12.61
C LEU A 233 -4.17 -2.10 12.00
N MET A 234 -4.31 -2.74 10.85
CA MET A 234 -5.63 -3.03 10.27
C MET A 234 -6.39 -4.07 11.10
N GLU A 235 -5.70 -5.07 11.65
CA GLU A 235 -6.28 -6.02 12.61
C GLU A 235 -6.79 -5.28 13.85
N LEU A 236 -6.03 -4.33 14.38
CA LEU A 236 -6.48 -3.48 15.50
C LEU A 236 -7.71 -2.66 15.15
N GLU A 237 -7.75 -2.02 13.99
CA GLU A 237 -8.93 -1.26 13.54
C GLU A 237 -10.16 -2.17 13.42
N HIS A 238 -9.99 -3.41 12.99
CA HIS A 238 -11.07 -4.39 12.91
C HIS A 238 -11.57 -4.84 14.29
N HIS A 239 -10.66 -5.13 15.23
CA HIS A 239 -11.01 -5.53 16.60
C HIS A 239 -11.59 -4.37 17.42
N GLY A 240 -11.09 -3.15 17.22
CA GLY A 240 -11.62 -1.94 17.85
C GLY A 240 -13.06 -1.64 17.45
N ARG A 241 -13.45 -1.94 16.20
CA ARG A 241 -14.85 -1.84 15.74
C ARG A 241 -15.75 -2.96 16.30
N LEU A 242 -15.19 -4.12 16.63
CA LEU A 242 -15.91 -5.25 17.25
C LEU A 242 -16.12 -5.06 18.76
N ALA A 243 -15.25 -4.31 19.45
CA ALA A 243 -15.40 -3.99 20.86
C ALA A 243 -16.44 -2.88 21.14
N SER A 244 -16.91 -2.17 20.11
CA SER A 244 -17.91 -1.11 20.19
C SER A 244 -19.31 -1.54 19.74
N ARG A 245 -19.67 -2.82 19.90
CA ARG A 245 -21.03 -3.34 19.67
C ARG A 245 -21.57 -4.05 20.89
#